data_AF-A0A838E334-F1
#
_entry.id   AF-A0A838E334-F1
#
_cell.length_a   1.000
_cell.length_b   1.000
_cell.length_c   1.000
_cell.angle_alpha   90.00
_cell.angle_beta   90.00
_cell.angle_gamma   90.00
#
_symmetry.space_group_name_H-M   'P 1'
#
loop_
_entity.id
_entity.type
_entity.pdbx_description
1 polymer ?
#
loop_
_entity_poly.entity_id
_entity_poly.type
_entity_poly.pdbx_seq_one_letter_code
_entity_poly.pdbx_strand_id
1 'polypeptide(L)'
;MRLAVAGKGGSGKTTISATIARTFARMGYRVSAIDDDPNPNLADALGLSPADIARLKTVPRSEVLEEGKDEEGNRTHHLLMPFEDVIDKYGVHGPDGVGVLMMTGIVGAGAG
;
A
#
# COMPACT_ATOMS: atom_id res chain seq x y z
N MET A 1 13.51 -5.25 4.46
CA MET A 1 13.37 -4.13 5.42
C MET A 1 11.91 -3.69 5.44
N ARG A 2 11.37 -3.25 6.58
CA ARG A 2 10.01 -2.69 6.69
C ARG A 2 10.10 -1.34 7.40
N LEU A 3 9.45 -0.31 6.86
CA LEU A 3 9.43 1.05 7.40
C LEU A 3 7.98 1.49 7.61
N ALA A 4 7.66 2.01 8.78
CA ALA A 4 6.38 2.65 9.08
C ALA A 4 6.63 4.14 9.37
N VAL A 5 5.89 5.02 8.71
CA VAL A 5 5.99 6.48 8.88
C VAL A 5 4.72 6.98 9.55
N ALA A 6 4.84 7.44 10.79
CA ALA A 6 3.74 7.93 11.62
C ALA A 6 3.97 9.39 12.07
N GLY A 7 2.90 10.08 12.49
CA GLY A 7 2.94 11.50 12.80
C GLY A 7 1.59 12.21 12.64
N LYS A 8 1.50 13.46 13.11
CA LYS A 8 0.26 14.25 13.08
C LYS A 8 -0.21 14.56 11.65
N GLY A 9 -1.48 14.90 11.48
CA GLY A 9 -1.99 15.44 10.20
C GLY A 9 -1.15 16.65 9.76
N GLY A 10 -0.78 16.70 8.48
CA GLY A 10 0.05 17.78 7.90
C GLY A 10 1.57 17.70 8.18
N SER A 11 2.07 16.69 8.89
CA SER A 11 3.51 16.59 9.21
C SER A 11 4.41 16.10 8.05
N GLY A 12 3.87 15.98 6.82
CA GLY A 12 4.63 15.57 5.65
C GLY A 12 4.89 14.06 5.49
N LYS A 13 4.18 13.20 6.24
CA LYS A 13 4.37 11.73 6.21
C LYS A 13 4.33 11.15 4.80
N THR A 14 3.26 11.44 4.06
CA THR A 14 3.03 10.91 2.71
C THR A 14 4.13 11.35 1.76
N THR A 15 4.55 12.61 1.83
CA THR A 15 5.66 13.16 1.04
C THR A 15 6.98 12.45 1.35
N ILE A 16 7.27 12.22 2.64
CA ILE A 16 8.48 11.51 3.06
C ILE A 16 8.43 10.05 2.61
N SER A 17 7.30 9.35 2.80
CA SER A 17 7.10 7.97 2.36
C SER A 17 7.31 7.82 0.85
N ALA A 18 6.72 8.70 0.04
CA ALA A 18 6.89 8.71 -1.41
C ALA A 18 8.36 8.96 -1.79
N THR A 19 9.02 9.93 -1.15
CA THR A 19 10.42 10.27 -1.41
C THR A 19 11.35 9.09 -1.11
N ILE A 20 11.17 8.45 0.05
CA ILE A 20 11.96 7.27 0.44
C ILE A 20 11.74 6.14 -0.55
N ALA A 21 10.49 5.87 -0.92
CA ALA A 21 10.15 4.78 -1.84
C ALA A 21 10.79 4.96 -3.21
N ARG A 22 10.65 6.15 -3.82
CA ARG A 22 11.27 6.50 -5.10
C ARG A 22 12.79 6.44 -5.03
N THR A 23 13.38 6.96 -3.95
CA THR A 23 14.84 6.98 -3.78
C THR A 23 15.41 5.57 -3.72
N PHE A 24 14.82 4.68 -2.91
CA PHE A 24 15.27 3.29 -2.83
C PHE A 24 15.03 2.51 -4.11
N ALA A 25 13.90 2.74 -4.80
CA ALA A 25 13.66 2.12 -6.10
C ALA A 25 14.75 2.50 -7.12
N ARG A 26 15.12 3.79 -7.19
CA ARG A 26 16.21 4.28 -8.05
C ARG A 26 17.59 3.73 -7.68
N MET A 27 17.79 3.33 -6.42
CA MET A 27 19.01 2.65 -5.97
C MET A 27 19.03 1.15 -6.33
N GLY A 28 17.98 0.64 -6.99
CA GLY A 28 17.88 -0.75 -7.43
C GLY A 28 17.20 -1.68 -6.42
N TYR A 29 16.63 -1.16 -5.34
CA TYR A 29 15.84 -1.97 -4.41
C TYR A 29 14.45 -2.24 -4.96
N ARG A 30 13.92 -3.44 -4.68
CA ARG A 30 12.48 -3.72 -4.85
C ARG A 30 11.72 -3.04 -3.72
N VAL A 31 10.80 -2.14 -4.08
CA VAL A 31 10.06 -1.32 -3.12
C VAL A 31 8.57 -1.47 -3.37
N SER A 32 7.84 -1.74 -2.29
CA SER A 32 6.38 -1.65 -2.26
C SER A 32 5.96 -0.61 -1.23
N ALA A 33 5.02 0.24 -1.62
CA ALA A 33 4.47 1.33 -0.84
C ALA A 33 2.99 1.03 -0.54
N ILE A 34 2.63 1.03 0.75
CA ILE A 34 1.28 0.71 1.21
C ILE A 34 0.68 1.97 1.83
N ASP A 35 -0.50 2.37 1.38
CA ASP A 35 -1.29 3.45 1.99
C ASP A 35 -2.44 2.85 2.81
N ASP A 36 -2.45 3.19 4.10
CA ASP A 36 -3.48 2.82 5.07
C ASP A 36 -4.13 4.08 5.69
N ASP A 37 -3.90 5.25 5.09
CA ASP A 37 -4.56 6.49 5.51
C ASP A 37 -6.03 6.47 5.06
N PRO A 38 -6.99 6.92 5.91
CA PRO A 38 -8.39 7.05 5.51
C PRO A 38 -8.60 7.99 4.31
N ASN A 39 -7.70 8.97 4.11
CA ASN A 39 -7.67 9.82 2.92
C ASN A 39 -6.38 9.54 2.14
N PRO A 40 -6.39 8.51 1.28
CA PRO A 40 -5.17 8.03 0.67
C PRO A 40 -4.63 9.02 -0.36
N ASN A 41 -3.35 9.35 -0.22
CA ASN A 41 -2.66 10.33 -1.05
C ASN A 41 -1.28 9.84 -1.52
N LEU A 42 -0.86 8.62 -1.13
CA LEU A 42 0.47 8.11 -1.44
C LEU A 42 0.68 7.87 -2.93
N ALA A 43 -0.34 7.35 -3.62
CA ALA A 43 -0.26 7.11 -5.06
C ALA A 43 -0.04 8.41 -5.85
N ASP A 44 -0.76 9.47 -5.48
CA ASP A 44 -0.58 10.82 -6.06
C ASP A 44 0.81 11.38 -5.73
N ALA A 45 1.24 11.30 -4.46
CA ALA A 45 2.56 11.75 -4.02
C ALA A 45 3.73 11.01 -4.69
N LEU A 46 3.54 9.75 -5.08
CA LEU A 46 4.51 8.96 -5.85
C LEU A 46 4.59 9.39 -7.33
N GLY A 47 3.59 10.13 -7.82
CA GLY A 47 3.47 10.60 -9.20
C GLY A 47 2.79 9.61 -10.13
N LEU A 48 1.85 8.80 -9.63
CA LEU A 48 1.03 7.93 -10.48
C LEU A 48 0.06 8.78 -11.32
N SER A 49 -0.23 8.32 -12.54
CA SER A 49 -1.23 8.99 -13.36
C SER A 49 -2.64 8.77 -12.79
N PRO A 50 -3.61 9.65 -13.06
CA PRO A 50 -5.00 9.42 -12.68
C PRO A 50 -5.56 8.09 -13.20
N ALA A 51 -5.10 7.63 -14.37
CA ALA A 51 -5.49 6.34 -14.93
C ALA A 51 -4.93 5.15 -14.12
N ASP A 52 -3.71 5.25 -13.59
CA ASP A 52 -3.13 4.21 -12.74
C ASP A 52 -3.80 4.21 -11.36
N ILE A 53 -4.07 5.38 -10.79
CA ILE A 53 -4.79 5.51 -9.52
C ILE A 53 -6.18 4.88 -9.62
N ALA A 54 -6.89 5.09 -10.73
CA ALA A 54 -8.21 4.50 -10.97
C ALA A 54 -8.20 2.96 -11.09
N ARG A 55 -7.03 2.35 -11.29
CA ARG A 55 -6.87 0.88 -11.37
C ARG A 55 -6.58 0.24 -10.02
N LEU A 56 -6.24 1.02 -9.00
CA LEU A 56 -6.07 0.51 -7.64
C LEU A 56 -7.37 -0.12 -7.15
N LYS A 57 -7.26 -1.29 -6.53
CA LYS A 57 -8.40 -2.00 -5.96
C LYS A 57 -8.21 -2.07 -4.46
N THR A 58 -9.32 -1.96 -3.73
CA THR A 58 -9.36 -2.32 -2.32
C THR A 58 -8.95 -3.78 -2.18
N VAL A 59 -8.02 -4.06 -1.26
CA VAL A 59 -7.56 -5.41 -0.98
C VAL A 59 -8.57 -6.11 -0.07
N PRO A 60 -9.29 -7.15 -0.55
CA PRO A 60 -10.23 -7.88 0.29
C PRO A 60 -9.45 -8.77 1.26
N ARG A 61 -9.45 -8.41 2.56
CA ARG A 61 -8.69 -9.12 3.60
C ARG A 61 -8.88 -10.63 3.56
N SER A 62 -10.11 -11.11 3.35
CA SER A 62 -10.43 -12.55 3.32
C SER A 62 -9.82 -13.30 2.13
N GLU A 63 -9.44 -12.63 1.04
CA GLU A 63 -8.78 -13.29 -0.10
C GLU A 63 -7.25 -13.29 0.04
N VAL A 64 -6.70 -12.41 0.87
CA VAL A 64 -5.24 -12.25 0.99
C VAL A 64 -4.68 -12.71 2.33
N LEU A 65 -5.50 -12.79 3.37
CA LEU A 65 -5.07 -13.08 4.74
C LEU A 65 -5.94 -14.18 5.36
N GLU A 66 -5.29 -15.13 6.01
CA GLU A 66 -5.89 -16.08 6.93
C GLU A 66 -5.57 -15.67 8.37
N GLU A 67 -6.58 -15.69 9.23
CA GLU A 67 -6.41 -15.45 10.67
C GLU A 67 -6.32 -16.78 11.42
N GLY A 68 -5.30 -16.93 12.24
CA GLY A 68 -5.06 -18.15 13.02
C GLY A 68 -4.77 -17.84 14.49
N LYS A 69 -4.42 -18.91 15.21
CA LYS A 69 -3.80 -18.81 16.53
C LYS A 69 -2.54 -19.67 16.55
N ASP A 70 -1.49 -19.17 17.17
CA ASP A 70 -0.32 -19.99 17.46
C ASP A 70 -0.57 -20.93 18.66
N GLU A 71 0.44 -21.74 19.00
CA GLU A 71 0.38 -22.70 20.11
C GLU A 71 0.15 -22.03 21.48
N GLU A 72 0.49 -20.74 21.60
CA GLU A 72 0.29 -19.92 22.79
C GLU A 72 -1.08 -19.21 22.80
N GLY A 73 -1.87 -19.36 21.73
CA GLY A 73 -3.19 -18.77 21.56
C GLY A 73 -3.18 -17.32 21.05
N ASN A 74 -2.02 -16.77 20.68
CA ASN A 74 -1.92 -15.44 20.10
C ASN A 74 -2.47 -15.43 18.68
N ARG A 75 -3.09 -14.32 18.26
CA ARG A 75 -3.60 -14.17 16.90
C ARG A 75 -2.44 -14.07 15.91
N THR A 76 -2.52 -14.87 14.84
CA THR A 76 -1.58 -14.81 13.72
C THR A 76 -2.31 -14.40 12.44
N HIS A 77 -1.56 -13.78 11.52
CA HIS A 77 -2.04 -13.44 10.20
C HIS A 77 -1.05 -14.00 9.17
N HIS A 78 -1.56 -14.81 8.25
CA HIS A 78 -0.75 -15.43 7.20
C HIS A 78 -1.27 -14.99 5.83
N LEU A 79 -0.37 -14.58 4.95
CA LEU A 79 -0.76 -14.27 3.57
C LEU A 79 -1.10 -15.58 2.85
N LEU A 80 -2.23 -15.58 2.14
CA LEU A 80 -2.69 -16.69 1.31
C LEU A 80 -1.92 -16.82 -0.01
N MET A 81 -1.12 -15.81 -0.35
CA MET A 81 -0.27 -15.74 -1.54
C MET A 81 0.97 -14.89 -1.26
N PRO A 82 2.06 -15.03 -2.03
CA PRO A 82 3.20 -14.11 -2.00
C PRO A 82 2.76 -12.64 -2.05
N PHE A 83 3.47 -11.77 -1.35
CA PHE A 83 3.09 -10.36 -1.27
C PHE A 83 3.17 -9.66 -2.62
N GLU A 84 4.11 -10.07 -3.47
CA GLU A 84 4.24 -9.63 -4.85
C GLU A 84 2.97 -9.92 -5.65
N ASP A 85 2.39 -11.11 -5.51
CA ASP A 85 1.16 -11.50 -6.20
C ASP A 85 -0.04 -10.66 -5.71
N VAL A 86 -0.02 -10.19 -4.45
CA VAL A 86 -1.03 -9.24 -3.94
C VAL A 86 -0.92 -7.89 -4.66
N ILE A 87 0.31 -7.40 -4.87
CA ILE A 87 0.55 -6.17 -5.65
C ILE A 87 0.07 -6.36 -7.09
N ASP A 88 0.39 -7.48 -7.73
CA ASP A 88 0.00 -7.74 -9.11
C ASP A 88 -1.53 -7.83 -9.29
N LYS A 89 -2.23 -8.39 -8.29
CA LYS A 89 -3.69 -8.60 -8.36
C LYS A 89 -4.51 -7.35 -8.00
N TYR A 90 -4.08 -6.59 -7.00
CA TYR A 90 -4.86 -5.49 -6.41
C TYR A 90 -4.16 -4.12 -6.47
N GLY A 91 -2.84 -4.10 -6.61
CA GLY A 91 -2.05 -2.89 -6.70
C GLY A 91 -1.80 -2.43 -8.14
N VAL A 92 -0.87 -1.48 -8.26
CA VAL A 92 -0.32 -1.00 -9.53
C VAL A 92 1.17 -0.71 -9.36
N HIS A 93 1.92 -0.68 -10.46
CA HIS A 93 3.31 -0.23 -10.45
C HIS A 93 3.39 1.23 -10.86
N GLY A 94 3.90 2.05 -9.94
CA GLY A 94 4.18 3.44 -10.16
C GLY A 94 5.56 3.69 -10.79
N PRO A 95 5.95 4.96 -10.86
CA PRO A 95 7.27 5.36 -11.31
C PRO A 95 8.42 4.64 -10.58
N ASP A 96 9.51 4.42 -11.30
CA ASP A 96 10.71 3.68 -10.85
C ASP A 96 10.42 2.21 -10.47
N GLY A 97 9.24 1.68 -10.81
CA GLY A 97 8.84 0.29 -10.53
C GLY A 97 8.29 0.06 -9.12
N VAL A 98 8.00 1.13 -8.36
CA VAL A 98 7.43 1.05 -7.01
C VAL A 98 6.06 0.37 -7.08
N GLY A 99 5.90 -0.78 -6.44
CA GLY A 99 4.58 -1.41 -6.28
C GLY A 99 3.74 -0.61 -5.29
N VAL A 100 2.51 -0.28 -5.63
CA VAL A 100 1.61 0.54 -4.80
C VAL A 100 0.37 -0.26 -4.46
N LEU A 101 0.05 -0.29 -3.16
CA LEU A 101 -1.14 -0.95 -2.63
C LEU A 101 -1.92 0.01 -1.75
N MET A 102 -3.24 0.01 -1.91
CA MET A 102 -4.18 0.78 -1.09
C MET A 102 -4.95 -0.20 -0.21
N MET A 103 -4.84 -0.07 1.11
CA MET A 103 -5.58 -0.90 2.06
C MET A 103 -6.98 -0.33 2.34
N THR A 104 -7.10 0.99 2.36
CA THR A 104 -8.33 1.73 2.61
C THR A 104 -9.01 2.09 1.30
N GLY A 105 -10.07 1.35 0.96
CA GLY A 105 -10.91 1.71 -0.19
C GLY A 105 -11.76 2.93 0.12
N ILE A 106 -11.70 3.95 -0.72
CA ILE A 106 -12.78 4.94 -0.80
C ILE A 106 -14.01 4.21 -1.36
N VAL A 107 -14.96 3.85 -0.50
CA VAL A 107 -16.34 3.67 -0.95
C VAL A 107 -16.80 5.07 -1.36
N GLY A 108 -16.84 5.31 -2.67
CA GLY A 108 -17.14 6.57 -3.35
C GLY A 108 -17.54 7.75 -2.45
N ALA A 109 -16.58 8.60 -2.12
CA ALA A 109 -16.87 9.97 -1.72
C ALA A 109 -17.28 10.73 -3.00
N GLY A 110 -18.55 10.62 -3.41
CA GLY A 110 -19.03 11.27 -4.63
C GLY A 110 -20.30 10.71 -5.28
N ALA A 111 -20.99 9.73 -4.70
CA ALA A 111 -22.40 9.53 -5.00
C ALA A 111 -23.18 10.48 -4.08
N GLY A 112 -23.72 11.55 -4.66
CA GLY A 112 -24.39 12.64 -3.93
C GLY A 112 -25.70 12.26 -3.24
#